data_AF-A0A4Q5SFZ4-F1
#
_entry.id   AF-A0A4Q5SFZ4-F1
#
_cell.length_a   1.000
_cell.length_b   1.000
_cell.length_c   1.000
_cell.angle_alpha   90.00
_cell.angle_beta   90.00
_cell.angle_gamma   90.00
#
_symmetry.space_group_name_H-M   'P 1'
#
loop_
_entity.id
_entity.type
_entity.pdbx_description
1 polymer ?
#
loop_
_entity_poly.entity_id
_entity_poly.type
_entity_poly.pdbx_seq_one_letter_code
_entity_poly.pdbx_strand_id
1 'polypeptide(L)'
;MTEENFEIKLPQFEGPFDLLLFFIERDELNIHDIPIARIADDFLSYLHHMTSLNMEVASEFIFVAATLMRIKAKMLLPRFETDENGNEVDTKEELIRKLVEYKRFKDLCEELRPVEEERLKQEKRGNIAFDIEQMEKVTLPGEELSEVSLYKLMLVYERVMRNLFNRRDMLEMLQQELIDIQIGLGYNNFSISPKEI
;
A
#
# COMPACT_ATOMS: atom_id res chain seq x y z
N MET A 1 -8.43 -3.97 41.28
CA MET A 1 -7.45 -4.31 40.24
C MET A 1 -8.20 -4.14 38.93
N THR A 2 -8.17 -2.94 38.36
CA THR A 2 -8.79 -2.64 37.08
C THR A 2 -7.83 -3.15 36.00
N GLU A 3 -8.23 -4.20 35.29
CA GLU A 3 -7.59 -4.55 34.02
C GLU A 3 -7.86 -3.40 33.05
N GLU A 4 -6.84 -2.61 32.76
CA GLU A 4 -6.85 -1.69 31.62
C GLU A 4 -6.84 -2.55 30.36
N ASN A 5 -8.04 -2.93 29.93
CA ASN A 5 -8.26 -3.56 28.64
C ASN A 5 -8.03 -2.47 27.57
N PHE A 6 -6.76 -2.23 27.24
CA PHE A 6 -6.39 -1.42 26.09
C PHE A 6 -6.89 -2.14 24.85
N GLU A 7 -8.06 -1.72 24.36
CA GLU A 7 -8.57 -2.10 23.05
C GLU A 7 -7.67 -1.44 22.00
N ILE A 8 -6.54 -2.09 21.71
CA ILE A 8 -5.68 -1.73 20.59
C ILE A 8 -6.47 -2.11 19.34
N LYS A 9 -7.18 -1.14 18.76
CA LYS A 9 -7.61 -1.22 17.37
C LYS A 9 -6.33 -1.44 16.55
N LEU A 10 -6.11 -2.67 16.10
CA LEU A 10 -4.97 -3.00 15.24
C LEU A 10 -5.10 -2.12 13.99
N PRO A 11 -4.18 -1.18 13.73
CA PRO A 11 -4.22 -0.48 12.46
C PRO A 11 -3.97 -1.54 11.37
N GLN A 12 -4.75 -1.46 10.29
CA GLN A 12 -4.57 -2.32 9.13
C GLN A 12 -3.27 -1.89 8.45
N PHE A 13 -2.14 -2.43 8.92
CA PHE A 13 -0.82 -2.14 8.34
C PHE A 13 -0.75 -2.69 6.92
N GLU A 14 -0.16 -1.91 6.01
CA GLU A 14 0.00 -2.31 4.60
C GLU A 14 1.12 -3.36 4.40
N GLY A 15 1.85 -3.72 5.46
CA GLY A 15 2.87 -4.77 5.43
C GLY A 15 3.76 -4.81 6.67
N PRO A 16 4.73 -5.74 6.72
CA PRO A 16 5.60 -5.92 7.89
C PRO A 16 6.58 -4.76 8.09
N PHE A 17 7.01 -4.08 7.01
CA PHE A 17 7.89 -2.90 7.13
C PHE A 17 7.17 -1.69 7.71
N ASP A 18 5.87 -1.56 7.45
CA ASP A 18 5.03 -0.50 8.01
C ASP A 18 4.89 -0.68 9.53
N LEU A 19 4.66 -1.92 9.97
CA LEU A 19 4.66 -2.26 11.39
C LEU A 19 6.01 -1.96 12.07
N LEU A 20 7.12 -2.24 11.39
CA LEU A 20 8.45 -1.92 11.92
C LEU A 20 8.68 -0.40 12.02
N LEU A 21 8.27 0.37 11.02
CA LEU A 21 8.33 1.84 11.09
C LEU A 21 7.48 2.38 12.23
N PHE A 22 6.28 1.82 12.43
CA PHE A 22 5.42 2.19 13.55
C PHE A 22 6.10 1.99 14.91
N PHE A 23 6.80 0.87 15.12
CA PHE A 23 7.56 0.68 16.37
C PHE A 23 8.71 1.67 16.54
N ILE A 24 9.43 1.98 15.45
CA ILE A 24 10.52 2.96 15.46
C ILE A 24 9.99 4.35 15.81
N GLU A 25 8.85 4.75 15.24
CA GLU A 25 8.21 6.04 15.51
C GLU A 25 7.62 6.12 16.91
N ARG A 26 6.91 5.08 17.36
CA ARG A 26 6.32 4.99 18.72
C ARG A 26 7.39 5.14 19.81
N ASP A 27 8.55 4.52 19.61
CA ASP A 27 9.63 4.49 20.60
C ASP A 27 10.67 5.61 20.39
N GLU A 28 10.41 6.56 19.47
CA GLU A 28 11.30 7.68 19.11
C GLU A 28 12.74 7.24 18.78
N LEU A 29 12.88 6.09 18.12
CA LEU A 29 14.16 5.49 17.80
C LEU A 29 14.75 6.06 16.51
N ASN A 30 16.08 6.17 16.45
CA ASN A 30 16.76 6.50 15.21
C ASN A 30 16.76 5.30 14.26
N ILE A 31 16.28 5.48 13.03
CA ILE A 31 16.22 4.43 12.01
C ILE A 31 17.60 3.83 11.66
N HIS A 32 18.68 4.59 11.88
CA HIS A 32 20.05 4.12 11.66
C HIS A 32 20.62 3.34 12.86
N ASP A 33 20.04 3.51 14.05
CA ASP A 33 20.50 2.84 15.27
C ASP A 33 19.34 2.17 16.01
N ILE A 34 18.87 1.10 15.41
CA ILE A 34 17.71 0.34 15.90
C ILE A 34 18.17 -0.75 16.87
N PRO A 35 17.62 -0.82 18.11
CA PRO A 35 17.79 -1.95 19.00
C PRO A 35 17.02 -3.18 18.50
N ILE A 36 17.65 -3.99 17.63
CA ILE A 36 17.04 -5.17 16.98
C ILE A 36 16.43 -6.14 18.00
N ALA A 37 17.07 -6.32 19.16
CA ALA A 37 16.58 -7.24 20.19
C ALA A 37 15.18 -6.87 20.66
N ARG A 38 14.92 -5.57 20.90
CA ARG A 38 13.63 -5.05 21.36
C ARG A 38 12.60 -5.08 20.24
N ILE A 39 12.95 -4.60 19.05
CA ILE A 39 12.03 -4.58 17.90
C ILE A 39 11.60 -6.00 17.49
N ALA A 40 12.52 -6.97 17.54
CA ALA A 40 12.18 -8.35 17.25
C ALA A 40 11.17 -8.94 18.26
N ASP A 41 11.30 -8.61 19.54
CA ASP A 41 10.37 -9.07 20.57
C ASP A 41 8.99 -8.41 20.40
N ASP A 42 8.94 -7.11 20.13
CA ASP A 42 7.70 -6.38 19.87
C ASP A 42 6.99 -6.90 18.60
N PHE A 43 7.75 -7.16 17.54
CA PHE A 43 7.22 -7.73 16.29
C PHE A 43 6.64 -9.13 16.51
N LEU A 44 7.33 -9.98 17.27
CA LEU A 44 6.85 -11.33 17.58
C LEU A 44 5.62 -11.31 18.48
N SER A 45 5.61 -10.44 19.50
CA SER A 45 4.44 -10.23 20.36
C SER A 45 3.23 -9.85 19.52
N TYR A 46 3.37 -8.87 18.63
CA TYR A 46 2.30 -8.47 17.72
C TYR A 46 1.80 -9.62 16.84
N LEU A 47 2.73 -10.37 16.23
CA LEU A 47 2.39 -11.51 15.38
C LEU A 47 1.65 -12.61 16.17
N HIS A 48 2.04 -12.87 17.41
CA HIS A 48 1.34 -13.83 18.28
C HIS A 48 -0.08 -13.37 18.63
N HIS A 49 -0.28 -12.08 18.93
CA HIS A 49 -1.61 -11.52 19.17
C HIS A 49 -2.51 -11.65 17.92
N MET A 50 -1.98 -11.31 16.74
CA MET A 50 -2.69 -11.43 15.46
C MET A 50 -3.06 -12.89 15.15
N THR A 51 -2.14 -13.83 15.39
CA THR A 51 -2.38 -15.27 15.17
C THR A 51 -3.46 -15.81 16.12
N SER A 52 -3.46 -15.36 17.38
CA SER A 52 -4.45 -15.81 18.37
C SER A 52 -5.89 -15.39 18.05
N LEU A 53 -6.05 -14.33 17.25
CA LEU A 53 -7.34 -13.82 16.78
C LEU A 53 -7.82 -14.50 15.48
N ASN A 54 -7.17 -15.59 15.03
CA ASN A 54 -7.47 -16.33 13.80
C ASN A 54 -7.40 -15.48 12.51
N MET A 55 -6.59 -14.43 12.48
CA MET A 55 -6.31 -13.72 11.21
C MET A 55 -5.39 -14.56 10.33
N GLU A 56 -5.64 -14.55 9.02
CA GLU A 56 -4.69 -15.06 8.03
C GLU A 56 -3.42 -14.19 8.08
N VAL A 57 -2.34 -14.74 8.63
CA VAL A 57 -1.04 -14.08 8.66
C VAL A 57 -0.39 -14.23 7.29
N ALA A 58 -0.09 -13.11 6.63
CA ALA A 58 0.57 -13.15 5.33
C ALA A 58 2.00 -13.72 5.43
N SER A 59 2.44 -14.43 4.39
CA SER A 59 3.76 -15.07 4.30
C SER A 59 4.92 -14.08 4.50
N GLU A 60 4.71 -12.82 4.14
CA GLU A 60 5.68 -11.72 4.30
C GLU A 60 6.01 -11.43 5.77
N PHE A 61 5.02 -11.49 6.67
CA PHE A 61 5.25 -11.26 8.11
C PHE A 61 6.12 -12.37 8.71
N ILE A 62 5.87 -13.63 8.32
CA ILE A 62 6.67 -14.78 8.78
C ILE A 62 8.11 -14.65 8.26
N PHE A 63 8.29 -14.23 7.01
CA PHE A 63 9.62 -14.00 6.44
C PHE A 63 10.39 -12.92 7.21
N VAL A 64 9.74 -11.79 7.53
CA VAL A 64 10.37 -10.71 8.32
C VAL A 64 10.65 -11.16 9.76
N ALA A 65 9.74 -11.89 10.41
CA ALA A 65 9.96 -12.46 11.73
C ALA A 65 11.22 -13.35 11.76
N ALA A 66 11.33 -14.29 10.81
CA ALA A 66 12.48 -15.16 10.70
C ALA A 66 13.78 -14.38 10.45
N THR A 67 13.71 -13.32 9.65
CA THR A 67 14.84 -12.42 9.38
C THR A 67 15.29 -11.70 10.64
N LEU A 68 14.37 -11.14 11.43
CA LEU A 68 14.67 -10.48 12.70
C LEU A 68 15.27 -11.45 13.73
N MET A 69 14.71 -12.66 13.86
CA MET A 69 15.26 -13.69 14.72
C MET A 69 16.70 -14.06 14.32
N ARG A 70 16.96 -14.21 13.02
CA ARG A 70 18.30 -14.50 12.50
C ARG A 70 19.29 -13.38 12.84
N ILE A 71 18.89 -12.12 12.67
CA ILE A 71 19.73 -10.97 13.00
C ILE A 71 19.98 -10.93 14.51
N LYS A 72 18.94 -11.10 15.34
CA LYS A 72 19.05 -11.14 16.81
C LYS A 72 20.02 -12.24 17.26
N ALA A 73 19.91 -13.45 16.72
CA ALA A 73 20.82 -14.56 17.04
C ALA A 73 22.26 -14.26 16.63
N LYS A 74 22.49 -13.74 15.41
CA LYS A 74 23.83 -13.34 14.94
C LYS A 74 24.46 -12.22 15.76
N MET A 75 23.66 -11.32 16.35
CA MET A 75 24.16 -10.24 17.20
C MET A 75 24.54 -10.70 18.61
N LEU A 76 23.87 -11.74 19.13
CA LEU A 76 24.12 -12.25 20.48
C LEU A 76 25.27 -13.27 20.52
N LEU A 77 25.62 -13.87 19.39
CA LEU A 77 26.70 -14.85 19.29
C LEU A 77 28.03 -14.19 18.89
N PRO A 78 29.17 -14.64 19.44
CA PRO A 78 30.49 -14.15 19.03
C PRO A 78 30.76 -14.44 17.55
N ARG A 79 31.27 -13.43 16.83
CA ARG A 79 31.48 -13.47 15.38
C ARG A 79 32.87 -14.02 15.03
N PHE A 80 32.93 -14.83 13.97
CA PHE A 80 34.17 -15.25 13.29
C PHE A 80 34.18 -14.84 11.80
N GLU A 81 33.10 -14.23 11.31
CA GLU A 81 32.94 -13.84 9.91
C GLU A 81 33.44 -12.40 9.74
N THR A 82 34.67 -12.30 9.21
CA THR A 82 35.29 -11.04 8.81
C THR A 82 35.13 -10.88 7.29
N ASP A 83 34.80 -9.68 6.82
CA ASP A 83 34.70 -9.38 5.39
C ASP A 83 36.07 -9.54 4.69
N GLU A 84 36.12 -9.56 3.36
CA GLU A 84 37.38 -9.68 2.58
C GLU A 84 38.44 -8.62 2.98
N ASN A 85 37.98 -7.51 3.56
CA ASN A 85 38.79 -6.39 4.04
C ASN A 85 39.10 -6.38 5.55
N GLY A 86 38.75 -7.43 6.30
CA GLY A 86 39.05 -7.47 7.73
C GLY A 86 38.06 -6.73 8.64
N ASN A 87 36.93 -6.24 8.10
CA ASN A 87 35.90 -5.51 8.85
C ASN A 87 34.76 -6.43 9.31
N GLU A 88 34.16 -6.13 10.46
CA GLU A 88 32.94 -6.79 10.89
C GLU A 88 31.77 -6.35 10.00
N VAL A 89 31.14 -7.30 9.29
CA VAL A 89 29.95 -7.01 8.48
C VAL A 89 28.78 -6.66 9.39
N ASP A 90 28.17 -5.49 9.21
CA ASP A 90 27.01 -5.12 10.00
C ASP A 90 25.74 -5.84 9.51
N THR A 91 25.31 -6.83 10.28
CA THR A 91 24.14 -7.67 9.96
C THR A 91 22.82 -6.89 9.86
N LYS A 92 22.74 -5.68 10.43
CA LYS A 92 21.51 -4.86 10.39
C LYS A 92 21.42 -3.97 9.14
N GLU A 93 22.49 -3.81 8.38
CA GLU A 93 22.57 -2.80 7.33
C GLU A 93 21.58 -3.04 6.18
N GLU A 94 21.37 -4.31 5.79
CA GLU A 94 20.37 -4.65 4.78
C GLU A 94 18.94 -4.30 5.22
N LEU A 95 18.62 -4.53 6.50
CA LEU A 95 17.30 -4.23 7.06
C LEU A 95 17.08 -2.71 7.13
N ILE A 96 18.07 -1.96 7.62
CA ILE A 96 18.00 -0.49 7.70
C ILE A 96 17.81 0.09 6.31
N ARG A 97 18.56 -0.38 5.31
CA ARG A 97 18.42 0.08 3.93
C ARG A 97 17.00 -0.09 3.41
N LYS A 98 16.38 -1.27 3.62
CA LYS A 98 14.99 -1.53 3.21
C LYS A 98 13.98 -0.65 3.96
N LEU A 99 14.19 -0.41 5.26
CA LEU A 99 13.32 0.47 6.05
C LEU A 99 13.38 1.92 5.58
N VAL A 100 14.58 2.43 5.29
CA VAL A 100 14.77 3.79 4.75
C VAL A 100 14.13 3.92 3.36
N GLU A 101 14.30 2.92 2.50
CA GLU A 101 13.69 2.90 1.17
C GLU A 101 12.16 2.88 1.26
N TYR A 102 11.60 2.01 2.09
CA TYR A 102 10.16 1.94 2.32
C TYR A 102 9.61 3.26 2.88
N LYS A 103 10.28 3.85 3.88
CA LYS A 103 9.91 5.15 4.45
C LYS A 103 9.85 6.23 3.37
N ARG A 104 10.85 6.30 2.50
CA ARG A 104 10.89 7.26 1.40
C ARG A 104 9.70 7.11 0.46
N PHE A 105 9.32 5.87 0.11
CA PHE A 105 8.14 5.64 -0.73
C PHE A 105 6.85 6.00 -0.01
N LYS A 106 6.73 5.68 1.28
CA LYS A 106 5.59 6.07 2.11
C LYS A 106 5.41 7.60 2.12
N ASP A 107 6.49 8.33 2.36
CA ASP A 107 6.48 9.81 2.36
C ASP A 107 6.08 10.36 0.98
N LEU A 108 6.60 9.78 -0.11
CA LEU A 108 6.22 10.17 -1.48
C LEU A 108 4.73 9.89 -1.79
N CYS A 109 4.19 8.78 -1.29
CA CYS A 109 2.76 8.48 -1.43
C CYS A 109 1.89 9.51 -0.69
N GLU A 110 2.30 9.93 0.51
CA GLU A 110 1.64 11.00 1.27
C GLU A 110 1.70 12.35 0.52
N GLU A 111 2.84 12.67 -0.09
CA GLU A 111 3.01 13.88 -0.92
C GLU A 111 2.15 13.85 -2.20
N LEU A 112 1.95 12.66 -2.78
CA LEU A 112 1.15 12.49 -4.00
C LEU A 112 -0.36 12.45 -3.75
N ARG A 113 -0.80 12.08 -2.55
CA ARG A 113 -2.22 12.01 -2.17
C ARG A 113 -3.00 13.30 -2.47
N PRO A 114 -2.55 14.51 -2.09
CA PRO A 114 -3.29 15.75 -2.42
C PRO A 114 -3.35 16.00 -3.94
N VAL A 115 -2.32 15.62 -4.69
CA VAL A 115 -2.30 15.76 -6.16
C VAL A 115 -3.32 14.82 -6.80
N GLU A 116 -3.43 13.59 -6.29
CA GLU A 116 -4.46 12.64 -6.69
C GLU A 116 -5.86 13.17 -6.39
N GLU A 117 -6.10 13.70 -5.19
CA GLU A 117 -7.38 14.29 -4.82
C GLU A 117 -7.77 15.49 -5.71
N GLU A 118 -6.83 16.38 -6.01
CA GLU A 118 -7.05 17.47 -6.96
C GLU A 118 -7.35 16.94 -8.36
N ARG A 119 -6.67 15.88 -8.78
CA ARG A 119 -6.91 15.25 -10.07
C ARG A 119 -8.29 14.60 -10.16
N LEU A 120 -8.75 13.98 -9.07
CA LEU A 120 -10.05 13.33 -8.97
C LEU A 120 -11.21 14.35 -9.12
N LYS A 121 -11.01 15.58 -8.66
CA LYS A 121 -11.97 16.70 -8.82
C LYS A 121 -12.10 17.17 -10.28
N GLN A 122 -11.21 16.76 -11.17
CA GLN A 122 -11.21 17.18 -12.57
C GLN A 122 -11.81 16.11 -13.47
N GLU A 123 -12.95 16.43 -14.09
CA GLU A 123 -13.55 15.58 -15.11
C GLU A 123 -12.90 15.79 -16.47
N LYS A 124 -12.51 14.70 -17.12
CA LYS A 124 -12.08 14.75 -18.51
C LYS A 124 -13.31 14.87 -19.40
N ARG A 125 -13.49 16.03 -20.00
CA ARG A 125 -14.28 16.10 -21.24
C ARG A 125 -13.48 15.33 -22.29
N GLY A 126 -14.03 14.22 -22.80
CA GLY A 126 -13.39 13.46 -23.87
C GLY A 126 -12.90 14.39 -24.98
N ASN A 127 -11.79 14.04 -25.64
CA ASN A 127 -11.21 14.90 -26.66
C ASN A 127 -11.94 14.73 -28.00
N ILE A 128 -13.22 15.09 -28.01
CA ILE A 128 -14.14 14.93 -29.15
C ILE A 128 -13.55 15.56 -30.41
N ALA A 129 -12.84 16.69 -30.28
CA ALA A 129 -12.17 17.34 -31.40
C ALA A 129 -11.07 16.47 -32.03
N PHE A 130 -10.25 15.82 -31.21
CA PHE A 130 -9.23 14.87 -31.69
C PHE A 130 -9.85 13.60 -32.29
N ASP A 131 -10.94 13.11 -31.69
CA ASP A 131 -11.65 11.94 -32.20
C ASP A 131 -12.29 12.22 -33.57
N ILE A 132 -12.85 13.42 -33.77
CA ILE A 132 -13.38 13.89 -35.06
C ILE A 132 -12.26 14.04 -36.10
N GLU A 133 -11.13 14.66 -35.73
CA GLU A 133 -9.98 14.82 -36.64
C GLU A 133 -9.37 13.46 -37.06
N GLN A 134 -9.41 12.46 -36.18
CA GLN A 134 -9.01 11.08 -36.50
C GLN A 134 -10.02 10.39 -37.42
N MET A 135 -11.32 10.61 -37.25
CA MET A 135 -12.34 10.07 -38.16
C MET A 135 -12.20 10.65 -39.57
N GLU A 136 -11.89 11.94 -39.70
CA GLU A 136 -11.68 12.59 -41.01
C GLU A 136 -10.47 12.04 -41.79
N LYS A 137 -9.49 11.43 -41.10
CA LYS A 137 -8.30 10.82 -41.74
C LYS A 137 -8.62 9.47 -42.39
N VAL A 138 -9.73 8.83 -42.04
CA VAL A 138 -10.17 7.58 -42.69
C VAL A 138 -10.82 7.94 -44.03
N THR A 139 -10.03 7.91 -45.09
CA THR A 139 -10.41 8.48 -46.40
C THR A 139 -11.25 7.52 -47.27
N LEU A 140 -11.38 6.24 -46.90
CA LEU A 140 -12.01 5.20 -47.72
C LEU A 140 -13.15 4.49 -46.94
N PRO A 141 -14.40 4.52 -47.44
CA PRO A 141 -15.51 3.76 -46.86
C PRO A 141 -15.17 2.27 -46.81
N GLY A 142 -15.15 1.69 -45.60
CA GLY A 142 -14.88 0.26 -45.39
C GLY A 142 -13.49 -0.11 -44.85
N GLU A 143 -12.53 0.83 -44.77
CA GLU A 143 -11.23 0.61 -44.12
C GLU A 143 -11.19 1.01 -42.64
N GLU A 144 -12.29 1.54 -42.10
CA GLU A 144 -12.47 2.05 -40.73
C GLU A 144 -12.09 1.05 -39.62
N LEU A 145 -12.19 -0.25 -39.90
CA LEU A 145 -11.93 -1.32 -38.94
C LEU A 145 -10.66 -2.13 -39.25
N SER A 146 -9.93 -1.77 -40.32
CA SER A 146 -8.73 -2.50 -40.74
C SER A 146 -7.62 -2.48 -39.67
N GLU A 147 -7.56 -1.42 -38.86
CA GLU A 147 -6.61 -1.28 -37.76
C GLU A 147 -7.10 -1.89 -36.43
N VAL A 148 -8.36 -2.36 -36.35
CA VAL A 148 -8.93 -2.93 -35.13
C VAL A 148 -8.73 -4.45 -35.12
N SER A 149 -7.66 -4.88 -34.46
CA SER A 149 -7.44 -6.30 -34.18
C SER A 149 -8.34 -6.81 -33.04
N LEU A 150 -8.70 -8.10 -33.07
CA LEU A 150 -9.38 -8.79 -31.96
C LEU A 150 -8.67 -8.58 -30.62
N TYR A 151 -7.33 -8.51 -30.64
CA TYR A 151 -6.52 -8.20 -29.46
C TYR A 151 -6.83 -6.80 -28.89
N LYS A 152 -6.95 -5.78 -29.75
CA LYS A 152 -7.29 -4.41 -29.35
C LYS A 152 -8.70 -4.36 -28.76
N LEU A 153 -9.65 -5.09 -29.35
CA LEU A 153 -11.00 -5.20 -28.83
C LEU A 153 -11.03 -5.88 -27.45
N MET A 154 -10.25 -6.95 -27.26
CA MET A 154 -10.13 -7.64 -25.98
C MET A 154 -9.56 -6.72 -24.88
N LEU A 155 -8.53 -5.94 -25.19
CA LEU A 155 -7.96 -4.96 -24.25
C LEU A 155 -8.96 -3.87 -23.87
N VAL A 156 -9.74 -3.37 -24.83
CA VAL A 156 -10.78 -2.37 -24.57
C VAL A 156 -11.89 -2.97 -23.71
N TYR A 157 -12.33 -4.19 -24.02
CA TYR A 157 -13.31 -4.92 -23.23
C TYR A 157 -12.84 -5.13 -21.79
N GLU A 158 -11.61 -5.62 -21.59
CA GLU A 158 -11.03 -5.81 -20.25
C GLU A 158 -11.01 -4.50 -19.47
N ARG A 159 -10.59 -3.39 -20.09
CA ARG A 159 -10.56 -2.06 -19.47
C ARG A 159 -11.96 -1.60 -19.04
N VAL A 160 -12.96 -1.76 -19.92
CA VAL A 160 -14.34 -1.35 -19.63
C VAL A 160 -14.94 -2.20 -18.52
N MET A 161 -14.75 -3.52 -18.58
CA MET A 161 -15.25 -4.42 -17.54
C MET A 161 -14.59 -4.12 -16.19
N ARG A 162 -13.27 -3.89 -16.14
CA ARG A 162 -12.56 -3.49 -14.91
C ARG A 162 -13.12 -2.21 -14.31
N ASN A 163 -13.39 -1.20 -15.13
CA ASN A 163 -14.02 0.04 -14.68
C ASN A 163 -15.45 -0.17 -14.14
N LEU A 164 -16.22 -1.07 -14.75
CA LEU A 164 -17.57 -1.41 -14.29
C LEU A 164 -17.57 -2.19 -12.98
N PHE A 165 -16.65 -3.14 -12.80
CA PHE A 165 -16.50 -3.88 -11.55
C PHE A 165 -16.14 -2.95 -10.39
N ASN A 166 -15.17 -2.06 -10.58
CA ASN A 166 -14.79 -1.07 -9.55
C ASN A 166 -15.97 -0.17 -9.15
N ARG A 167 -16.82 0.21 -10.11
CA ARG A 167 -18.03 1.01 -9.82
C ARG A 167 -19.10 0.18 -9.09
N ARG A 168 -19.24 -1.10 -9.42
CA ARG A 168 -20.16 -2.01 -8.76
C ARG A 168 -19.75 -2.22 -7.29
N ASP A 169 -18.48 -2.43 -7.01
CA ASP A 169 -17.98 -2.61 -5.64
C ASP A 169 -18.23 -1.36 -4.79
N MET A 170 -18.04 -0.15 -5.36
CA MET A 170 -18.43 1.10 -4.71
C MET A 170 -19.94 1.18 -4.42
N LEU A 171 -20.79 0.74 -5.35
CA LEU A 171 -22.25 0.73 -5.16
C LEU A 171 -22.69 -0.31 -4.11
N GLU A 172 -22.01 -1.47 -4.05
CA GLU A 172 -22.24 -2.49 -3.02
C GLU A 172 -21.82 -1.96 -1.63
N MET A 173 -20.69 -1.26 -1.52
CA MET A 173 -20.26 -0.61 -0.27
C MET A 173 -21.24 0.49 0.22
N LEU A 174 -21.85 1.25 -0.69
CA LEU A 174 -22.90 2.22 -0.37
C LEU A 174 -24.20 1.54 0.09
N GLN A 175 -24.58 0.44 -0.55
CA GLN A 175 -25.75 -0.35 -0.13
C GLN A 175 -25.55 -1.00 1.24
N GLN A 176 -24.32 -1.35 1.60
CA GLN A 176 -23.96 -1.89 2.91
C GLN A 176 -23.76 -0.82 3.99
N GLU A 177 -24.02 0.46 3.69
CA GLU A 177 -23.81 1.61 4.58
C GLU A 177 -22.38 1.74 5.15
N LEU A 178 -21.37 1.16 4.50
CA LEU A 178 -19.99 1.23 4.96
C LEU A 178 -19.36 2.62 4.72
N ILE A 179 -20.00 3.41 3.87
CA ILE A 179 -19.48 4.66 3.34
C ILE A 179 -20.65 5.66 3.22
N ASP A 180 -20.43 6.89 3.69
CA ASP A 180 -21.39 7.99 3.55
C ASP A 180 -20.93 8.99 2.47
N ILE A 181 -21.90 9.50 1.71
CA ILE A 181 -21.70 10.53 0.69
C ILE A 181 -22.26 11.85 1.22
N GLN A 182 -21.37 12.80 1.54
CA GLN A 182 -21.79 14.17 1.88
C GLN A 182 -21.77 15.04 0.62
N ILE A 183 -22.92 15.57 0.23
CA ILE A 183 -23.06 16.45 -0.94
C ILE A 183 -22.83 17.91 -0.50
N GLY A 184 -21.82 18.56 -1.07
CA GLY A 184 -21.51 19.97 -0.89
C GLY A 184 -22.27 20.91 -1.84
N LEU A 185 -22.12 22.21 -1.63
CA LEU A 185 -22.77 23.27 -2.42
C LEU A 185 -22.08 23.45 -3.78
N GLY A 186 -22.30 22.53 -4.71
CA GLY A 186 -21.79 22.60 -6.09
C GLY A 186 -22.26 21.42 -6.94
N TYR A 187 -22.21 21.53 -8.28
CA TYR A 187 -22.48 20.39 -9.17
C TYR A 187 -21.43 19.30 -8.92
N ASN A 188 -21.87 18.10 -8.50
CA ASN A 188 -21.03 16.94 -8.16
C ASN A 188 -19.93 17.21 -7.12
N ASN A 189 -20.15 18.14 -6.18
CA ASN A 189 -19.30 18.27 -5.02
C ASN A 189 -19.76 17.23 -3.98
N PHE A 190 -19.14 16.07 -3.90
CA PHE A 190 -19.42 15.11 -2.85
C PHE A 190 -18.14 14.53 -2.23
N SER A 191 -18.11 14.40 -0.91
CA SER A 191 -17.03 13.72 -0.19
C SER A 191 -17.51 12.35 0.26
N ILE A 192 -16.68 11.35 0.00
CA ILE A 192 -16.88 9.95 0.41
C ILE A 192 -16.05 9.75 1.68
N SER A 193 -16.71 9.50 2.81
CA SER A 193 -16.04 9.21 4.08
C SER A 193 -16.47 7.85 4.62
N PRO A 194 -15.57 7.05 5.21
CA PRO A 194 -15.98 5.86 5.95
C PRO A 194 -16.94 6.29 7.06
N LYS A 195 -18.03 5.54 7.23
CA LYS A 195 -19.03 5.83 8.26
C LYS A 195 -18.40 5.58 9.63
N GLU A 196 -18.27 6.61 10.46
CA GLU A 196 -17.87 6.42 11.86
C GLU A 196 -18.95 5.60 12.57
N ILE A 197 -18.54 4.47 13.15
CA ILE A 197 -19.38 3.57 13.94
C ILE A 197 -19.58 4.16 15.34
#